data_AF-A0A6V7J1K0-F1
#
_entry.id   AF-A0A6V7J1K0-F1
#
_cell.length_a   1.000
_cell.length_b   1.000
_cell.length_c   1.000
_cell.angle_alpha   90.00
_cell.angle_beta   90.00
_cell.angle_gamma   90.00
#
_symmetry.space_group_name_H-M   'P 1'
#
loop_
_entity.id
_entity.type
_entity.pdbx_description
1 polymer ?
#
loop_
_entity_poly.entity_id
_entity_poly.type
_entity_poly.pdbx_seq_one_letter_code
_entity_poly.pdbx_strand_id
1 'polypeptide(L)' 'TYSGLFCVAINPYKRFPVYTFRCAKLYRGKRRSEVPPHIFAISDGAYVNMLT' A
#
# COMPACT_ATOMS: atom_id res chain seq x y z
N THR A 1 0.81 8.37 4.20
CA THR A 1 1.99 8.21 5.08
C THR A 1 1.66 7.26 6.20
N TYR A 2 2.60 6.42 6.64
CA TYR A 2 2.39 5.57 7.81
C TYR A 2 2.51 6.38 9.11
N SER A 3 1.60 6.12 10.04
CA SER A 3 1.60 6.63 11.41
C SER A 3 1.51 5.43 12.35
N GLY A 4 2.63 4.72 12.48
CA GLY A 4 2.70 3.46 13.22
C GLY A 4 1.82 2.38 12.61
N LEU A 5 0.76 1.99 13.33
CA LEU A 5 -0.17 0.93 12.92
C LEU A 5 -1.15 1.37 11.82
N PHE A 6 -1.35 2.68 11.66
CA PHE A 6 -2.34 3.25 10.75
C PHE A 6 -1.68 3.99 9.58
N CYS A 7 -2.45 4.24 8.53
CA CYS A 7 -2.03 5.10 7.43
C CYS A 7 -2.89 6.37 7.44
N VAL A 8 -2.24 7.52 7.37
CA VAL A 8 -2.92 8.80 7.15
C VAL A 8 -2.80 9.14 5.66
N ALA A 9 -3.95 9.35 5.01
CA ALA A 9 -4.05 9.76 3.62
C ALA A 9 -4.78 11.09 3.53
N ILE A 10 -4.21 12.04 2.77
CA ILE A 10 -4.84 13.32 2.46
C ILE A 10 -5.33 13.20 1.01
N ASN A 11 -6.62 13.49 0.78
CA ASN A 11 -7.19 13.44 -0.55
C ASN A 11 -6.60 14.56 -1.43
N PRO A 12 -5.91 14.23 -2.54
CA PRO A 12 -5.32 15.25 -3.39
C PRO A 12 -6.26 15.76 -4.48
N TYR A 13 -7.49 15.21 -4.58
CA TYR A 13 -8.50 15.57 -5.59
C TYR A 13 -8.00 15.49 -7.05
N LYS A 14 -6.95 14.71 -7.30
CA LYS A 14 -6.33 14.53 -8.61
C LYS A 14 -6.01 13.06 -8.86
N ARG A 15 -6.18 12.63 -10.12
CA ARG A 15 -5.85 11.27 -10.54
C ARG A 15 -4.35 11.15 -10.82
N PHE A 16 -3.64 10.46 -9.94
CA PHE A 16 -2.21 10.17 -10.12
C PHE A 16 -1.98 8.85 -10.86
N PRO A 17 -0.90 8.73 -11.65
CA PRO A 17 -0.56 7.51 -12.38
C PRO A 17 0.07 6.41 -11.48
N VAL A 18 -0.33 6.34 -10.21
CA VAL A 18 0.20 5.37 -9.22
C VAL A 18 -0.65 4.10 -9.12
N TYR A 19 -1.88 4.14 -9.65
CA TYR A 19 -2.80 3.00 -9.67
C TYR A 19 -2.68 2.20 -10.97
N THR A 20 -1.47 1.74 -11.28
CA THR A 20 -1.20 0.90 -12.46
C THR A 20 -0.89 -0.53 -12.06
N PHE A 21 -1.06 -1.47 -12.99
CA PHE A 21 -0.67 -2.88 -12.78
C PHE A 21 0.80 -3.04 -12.43
N ARG A 22 1.67 -2.21 -13.01
CA ARG A 22 3.10 -2.18 -12.69
C ARG A 22 3.32 -1.85 -11.21
N CYS A 23 2.64 -0.81 -10.72
CA CYS A 23 2.69 -0.45 -9.31
C CYS A 23 2.13 -1.58 -8.44
N ALA A 24 0.95 -2.13 -8.76
CA ALA A 24 0.36 -3.22 -7.98
C ALA A 24 1.29 -4.44 -7.84
N LYS A 25 1.96 -4.84 -8.93
CA LYS A 25 2.93 -5.96 -8.91
C LYS A 25 4.14 -5.68 -8.01
N LEU A 26 4.56 -4.42 -7.89
CA LEU A 26 5.68 -4.02 -7.04
C LEU A 26 5.40 -4.28 -5.55
N TYR A 27 4.15 -4.10 -5.11
CA TYR A 27 3.76 -4.19 -3.70
C TYR A 27 3.35 -5.60 -3.24
N ARG A 28 3.13 -6.52 -4.17
CA ARG A 28 2.67 -7.88 -3.85
C ARG A 28 3.76 -8.68 -3.14
N GLY A 29 3.45 -9.27 -1.99
CA GLY A 29 4.37 -10.08 -1.20
C GLY A 29 5.53 -9.30 -0.58
N LYS A 30 5.41 -7.97 -0.49
CA LYS A 30 6.44 -7.09 0.07
C LYS A 30 6.10 -6.67 1.49
N ARG A 31 7.12 -6.62 2.35
CA ARG A 31 6.97 -6.11 3.72
C ARG A 31 6.81 -4.59 3.71
N ARG A 32 6.06 -4.04 4.65
CA ARG A 32 5.80 -2.59 4.78
C ARG A 32 7.07 -1.73 4.90
N SER A 33 8.18 -2.30 5.36
CA SER A 33 9.48 -1.63 5.46
C SER A 33 10.25 -1.56 4.14
N GLU A 34 9.90 -2.40 3.15
CA GLU A 34 10.60 -2.53 1.87
C GLU A 34 10.01 -1.64 0.78
N VAL A 35 8.79 -1.12 1.00
CA VAL A 35 8.03 -0.36 0.01
C VAL A 35 7.49 0.92 0.63
N PRO A 36 7.36 2.00 -0.17
CA PRO A 36 6.84 3.26 0.34
C PRO A 36 5.35 3.14 0.71
N PRO A 37 4.83 4.04 1.56
CA PRO A 37 3.44 3.99 2.01
C PRO A 37 2.47 4.13 0.84
N HIS A 38 1.74 3.05 0.56
CA HIS A 38 0.74 2.99 -0.50
C HIS A 38 -0.41 2.04 -0.12
N ILE A 39 -1.59 2.24 -0.70
CA ILE A 39 -2.77 1.42 -0.40
C ILE A 39 -2.53 -0.06 -0.69
N PHE A 40 -1.79 -0.37 -1.76
CA PHE A 40 -1.45 -1.76 -2.14
C PHE A 40 -0.66 -2.49 -1.04
N ALA A 41 0.27 -1.84 -0.35
CA ALA A 41 1.00 -2.44 0.77
C ALA A 41 0.10 -2.74 1.98
N ILE A 42 -0.93 -1.93 2.20
CA ILE A 42 -1.90 -2.12 3.29
C ILE A 42 -2.79 -3.32 2.97
N SER A 43 -3.32 -3.38 1.73
CA SER A 43 -4.17 -4.48 1.27
C SER A 43 -3.44 -5.83 1.27
N ASP A 44 -2.20 -5.88 0.76
CA ASP A 44 -1.41 -7.11 0.73
C ASP A 44 -1.09 -7.60 2.16
N GLY A 45 -0.66 -6.68 3.04
CA GLY A 45 -0.41 -7.02 4.44
C GLY A 45 -1.67 -7.50 5.18
N ALA A 46 -2.83 -6.91 4.91
CA ALA A 46 -4.10 -7.39 5.49
C ALA A 46 -4.46 -8.79 4.99
N TYR A 47 -4.29 -9.05 3.68
CA TYR A 47 -4.54 -10.35 3.08
C TYR A 47 -3.65 -11.45 3.66
N VAL A 48 -2.34 -11.20 3.76
CA VAL A 48 -1.38 -12.15 4.35
C VAL A 48 -1.72 -12.44 5.82
N ASN A 49 -2.09 -11.40 6.59
CA ASN A 49 -2.48 -11.54 7.99
C ASN A 49 -3.81 -12.28 8.19
N MET A 50 -4.68 -12.37 7.17
CA MET A 50 -5.92 -13.15 7.25
C MET A 50 -5.70 -14.63 6.90
N LEU A 51 -4.70 -14.92 6.06
CA LEU A 51 -4.35 -16.28 5.66
C LEU A 51 -3.43 -17.00 6.65
N THR A 52 -2.79 -16.25 7.54
CA THR A 52 -1.91 -16.75 8.60
C THR A 52 -2.66 -16.72 9.91
#